data_AF-A0A453P036-F1
#
_entry.id   AF-A0A453P036-F1
#
_cell.length_a   1.000
_cell.length_b   1.000
_cell.length_c   1.000
_cell.angle_alpha   90.00
_cell.angle_beta   90.00
_cell.angle_gamma   90.00
#
_symmetry.space_group_name_H-M   'P 1'
#
loop_
_entity.id
_entity.type
_entity.pdbx_description
1 polymer ?
#
loop_
_entity_poly.entity_id
_entity_poly.type
_entity_poly.pdbx_seq_one_letter_code
_entity_poly.pdbx_strand_id
1 'polypeptide(L)'
;MSFNKNFVQQTEEKFSKDTDIILVCQKGLRSIAAAEQLYNAGFENLFWVQGGLEAAEEEDFEREGSQAFKLAGIGGVSEFFGWTDQQRAQAAKEGWGYRLLFTGRLVGAIVLADALFVGAQSIGPLLQQLQPH
;
A
#
# COMPACT_ATOMS: atom_id res chain seq x y z
N MET A 1 -0.90 -6.24 4.74
CA MET A 1 -1.20 -6.55 3.32
C MET A 1 -1.37 -8.05 3.23
N SER A 2 -2.55 -8.54 2.82
CA SER A 2 -2.84 -9.98 2.78
C SER A 2 -2.47 -10.55 1.42
N PHE A 3 -1.80 -11.71 1.40
CA PHE A 3 -1.46 -12.43 0.18
C PHE A 3 -2.71 -13.19 -0.32
N ASN A 4 -3.07 -13.00 -1.59
CA ASN A 4 -4.18 -13.71 -2.20
C ASN A 4 -3.74 -15.12 -2.63
N LYS A 5 -4.04 -16.12 -1.80
CA LYS A 5 -3.72 -17.53 -2.10
C LYS A 5 -4.45 -18.09 -3.32
N ASN A 6 -5.54 -17.45 -3.74
CA ASN A 6 -6.39 -17.90 -4.85
C ASN A 6 -6.10 -17.12 -6.14
N PHE A 7 -5.03 -16.33 -6.20
CA PHE A 7 -4.73 -15.47 -7.34
C PHE A 7 -4.63 -16.24 -8.67
N VAL A 8 -3.92 -17.37 -8.68
CA VAL A 8 -3.78 -18.22 -9.88
C VAL A 8 -5.14 -18.74 -10.33
N GLN A 9 -5.88 -19.38 -9.43
CA GLN A 9 -7.22 -19.91 -9.72
C GLN A 9 -8.15 -18.82 -10.28
N GLN A 10 -8.20 -17.64 -9.66
CA GLN A 10 -9.04 -16.52 -10.12
C GLN A 10 -8.64 -16.01 -11.51
N THR A 11 -7.38 -16.20 -11.90
CA THR A 11 -6.88 -15.83 -13.23
C THR A 11 -7.28 -16.89 -14.25
N GLU A 12 -7.19 -18.17 -13.90
CA GLU A 12 -7.63 -19.31 -14.73
C GLU A 12 -9.13 -19.30 -15.02
N GLU A 13 -9.93 -18.82 -14.07
CA GLU A 13 -11.38 -18.67 -14.24
C GLU A 13 -11.74 -17.59 -15.29
N LYS A 14 -10.80 -16.69 -15.62
CA LYS A 14 -11.05 -15.53 -16.50
C LYS A 14 -10.32 -15.61 -17.84
N PHE A 15 -9.15 -16.22 -17.87
CA PHE A 15 -8.24 -16.16 -19.02
C PHE A 15 -7.73 -17.55 -19.37
N SER A 16 -7.57 -17.81 -20.66
CA SER A 16 -6.90 -19.01 -21.15
C SER A 16 -5.38 -18.89 -21.00
N LYS A 17 -4.67 -20.02 -21.08
CA LYS A 17 -3.21 -20.09 -20.86
C LYS A 17 -2.38 -19.36 -21.91
N ASP A 18 -2.93 -19.25 -23.11
CA ASP A 18 -2.36 -18.58 -24.28
C ASP A 18 -2.72 -17.08 -24.35
N THR A 19 -3.56 -16.56 -23.44
CA THR A 19 -3.91 -15.14 -23.40
C THR A 19 -2.68 -14.29 -23.08
N ASP A 20 -2.50 -13.18 -23.81
CA ASP A 20 -1.51 -12.14 -23.46
C ASP A 20 -1.94 -11.41 -22.18
N ILE A 21 -1.16 -11.56 -21.10
CA ILE A 21 -1.45 -10.95 -19.80
C ILE A 21 -0.34 -9.98 -19.41
N ILE A 22 -0.71 -8.72 -19.19
CA ILE A 22 0.16 -7.70 -18.61
C ILE A 22 -0.14 -7.57 -17.11
N LEU A 23 0.84 -7.84 -16.28
CA LEU A 23 0.77 -7.69 -14.83
C LEU A 23 1.36 -6.36 -14.39
N VAL A 24 0.66 -5.68 -13.49
CA VAL A 24 1.09 -4.38 -12.96
C VAL A 24 0.97 -4.33 -11.45
N CYS A 25 1.94 -3.69 -10.82
CA CYS A 25 1.86 -3.27 -9.43
C CYS A 25 2.53 -1.89 -9.27
N GLN A 26 2.60 -1.37 -8.05
CA GLN A 26 3.15 -0.03 -7.81
C GLN A 26 4.58 0.15 -8.35
N LYS A 27 5.51 -0.77 -8.01
CA LYS A 27 6.96 -0.66 -8.33
C LYS A 27 7.48 -1.76 -9.28
N GLY A 28 6.60 -2.62 -9.79
CA GLY A 28 6.96 -3.75 -10.66
C GLY A 28 7.36 -5.07 -9.97
N LEU A 29 7.90 -5.05 -8.75
CA LEU A 29 8.41 -6.28 -8.10
C LEU A 29 7.33 -7.34 -7.82
N ARG A 30 6.15 -6.91 -7.34
CA ARG A 30 5.06 -7.84 -7.05
C ARG A 30 4.44 -8.43 -8.33
N SER A 31 4.45 -7.67 -9.42
CA SER A 31 3.94 -8.15 -10.72
C SER A 31 4.87 -9.18 -11.34
N ILE A 32 6.19 -9.07 -11.12
CA ILE A 32 7.15 -10.13 -11.52
C ILE A 32 6.89 -11.42 -10.73
N ALA A 33 6.74 -11.33 -9.41
CA ALA A 33 6.44 -12.50 -8.58
C ALA A 33 5.05 -13.12 -8.88
N ALA A 34 4.09 -12.31 -9.32
CA ALA A 34 2.80 -12.79 -9.79
C ALA A 34 2.92 -13.47 -11.17
N ALA A 35 3.75 -12.94 -12.08
CA ALA A 35 4.03 -13.54 -13.36
C ALA A 35 4.67 -14.92 -13.20
N GLU A 36 5.63 -15.07 -12.28
CA GLU A 36 6.24 -16.38 -11.96
C GLU A 36 5.20 -17.42 -11.51
N GLN A 37 4.23 -17.02 -10.68
CA GLN A 37 3.15 -17.92 -10.25
C GLN A 37 2.26 -18.34 -11.41
N LEU A 38 1.91 -17.43 -12.33
CA LEU A 38 1.12 -17.77 -13.51
C LEU A 38 1.91 -18.63 -14.50
N TYR A 39 3.20 -18.34 -14.68
CA TYR A 39 4.09 -19.13 -15.53
C TYR A 39 4.16 -20.59 -15.05
N ASN A 40 4.35 -20.79 -13.73
CA ASN A 40 4.35 -22.12 -13.12
C ASN A 40 2.99 -22.84 -13.24
N ALA A 41 1.90 -22.09 -13.40
CA ALA A 41 0.57 -22.62 -13.69
C ALA A 41 0.32 -22.87 -15.19
N GLY A 42 1.31 -22.64 -16.06
CA GLY A 42 1.26 -22.91 -17.49
C GLY A 42 0.74 -21.76 -18.35
N PHE A 43 0.67 -20.53 -17.86
CA PHE A 43 0.45 -19.37 -18.73
C PHE A 43 1.70 -19.05 -19.54
N GLU A 44 1.52 -18.74 -20.81
CA GLU A 44 2.62 -18.65 -21.78
C GLU A 44 3.05 -17.20 -22.02
N ASN A 45 2.09 -16.30 -22.19
CA ASN A 45 2.33 -14.93 -22.63
C ASN A 45 2.17 -13.94 -21.48
N LEU A 46 3.23 -13.79 -20.69
CA LEU A 46 3.24 -12.98 -19.47
C LEU A 46 4.21 -11.80 -19.58
N PHE A 47 3.69 -10.60 -19.32
CA PHE A 47 4.45 -9.36 -19.35
C PHE A 47 4.28 -8.60 -18.03
N TRP A 48 5.25 -7.76 -17.68
CA TRP A 48 5.11 -6.85 -16.55
C TRP A 48 5.62 -5.45 -16.92
N VAL A 49 5.03 -4.44 -16.29
CA VAL A 49 5.47 -3.05 -16.45
C VAL A 49 6.71 -2.81 -15.59
N GLN A 50 7.85 -2.54 -16.24
CA GLN A 50 9.09 -2.19 -15.54
C GLN A 50 8.91 -0.87 -14.77
N GLY A 51 9.29 -0.84 -13.50
CA GLY A 51 9.05 0.30 -12.61
C GLY A 51 7.61 0.40 -12.09
N GLY A 52 6.66 -0.38 -12.63
CA GLY A 52 5.26 -0.38 -12.23
C GLY A 52 4.54 0.93 -12.54
N LEU A 53 3.42 1.17 -11.84
CA LEU A 53 2.64 2.41 -12.01
C LEU A 53 3.40 3.68 -11.60
N GLU A 54 4.47 3.58 -10.82
CA GLU A 54 5.33 4.73 -10.48
C GLU A 54 6.08 5.30 -11.68
N ALA A 55 6.33 4.47 -12.70
CA ALA A 55 7.03 4.89 -13.91
C ALA A 55 6.08 5.43 -14.99
N ALA A 56 4.77 5.24 -14.84
CA ALA A 56 3.77 5.71 -15.81
C ALA A 56 3.53 7.22 -15.65
N GLU A 57 3.63 7.95 -16.76
CA GLU A 57 3.15 9.34 -16.87
C GLU A 57 1.65 9.38 -17.14
N GLU A 58 1.03 10.57 -17.04
CA GLU A 58 -0.44 10.68 -17.17
C GLU A 58 -0.94 10.37 -18.59
N GLU A 59 -0.08 10.52 -19.60
CA GLU A 59 -0.40 10.28 -21.00
C GLU A 59 -0.15 8.84 -21.45
N ASP A 60 0.51 8.02 -20.63
CA ASP A 60 0.88 6.65 -21.00
C ASP A 60 -0.32 5.70 -21.06
N PHE A 61 -1.34 5.95 -20.22
CA PHE A 61 -2.54 5.11 -20.13
C PHE A 61 -3.79 5.96 -19.93
N GLU A 62 -4.90 5.55 -20.53
CA GLU A 62 -6.21 6.10 -20.20
C GLU A 62 -6.56 5.76 -18.74
N ARG A 63 -7.02 6.77 -18.00
CA ARG A 63 -7.36 6.65 -16.58
C ARG A 63 -8.83 6.92 -16.36
N GLU A 64 -9.47 6.03 -15.60
CA GLU A 64 -10.75 6.32 -14.96
C GLU A 64 -10.53 6.94 -13.57
N GLY A 65 -11.04 8.16 -13.36
CA GLY A 65 -10.92 8.89 -12.09
C GLY A 65 -9.78 9.91 -12.03
N SER A 66 -9.62 10.55 -10.87
CA SER A 66 -8.64 11.65 -10.65
C SER A 66 -7.30 11.20 -10.07
N GLN A 67 -7.19 9.95 -9.63
CA GLN A 67 -6.02 9.45 -8.90
C GLN A 67 -4.84 9.18 -9.83
N ALA A 68 -3.70 9.87 -9.67
CA ALA A 68 -2.49 9.58 -10.44
C ALA A 68 -2.05 8.10 -10.31
N PHE A 69 -1.65 7.47 -11.42
CA PHE A 69 -1.13 6.09 -11.42
C PHE A 69 0.04 5.94 -10.47
N LYS A 70 0.91 6.95 -10.40
CA LYS A 70 2.04 7.04 -9.46
C LYS A 70 1.65 6.90 -7.98
N LEU A 71 0.37 7.03 -7.66
CA LEU A 71 -0.17 6.93 -6.31
C LEU A 71 -1.23 5.81 -6.17
N ALA A 72 -1.64 5.18 -7.27
CA ALA A 72 -2.80 4.28 -7.29
C ALA A 72 -2.62 3.01 -6.43
N GLY A 73 -1.39 2.54 -6.25
CA GLY A 73 -1.08 1.40 -5.39
C GLY A 73 -0.68 1.77 -3.96
N ILE A 74 -0.82 3.03 -3.57
CA ILE A 74 -0.55 3.52 -2.20
C ILE A 74 -1.86 3.55 -1.42
N GLY A 75 -1.86 2.95 -0.24
CA GLY A 75 -3.04 2.88 0.62
C GLY A 75 -2.69 2.66 2.09
N GLY A 76 -3.71 2.77 2.94
CA GLY A 76 -3.63 2.43 4.36
C GLY A 76 -2.62 3.29 5.13
N VAL A 77 -1.74 2.66 5.91
CA VAL A 77 -0.78 3.38 6.76
C VAL A 77 0.20 4.24 5.95
N SER A 78 0.58 3.78 4.75
CA SER A 78 1.46 4.55 3.85
C SER A 78 0.74 5.81 3.35
N GLU A 79 -0.52 5.67 2.96
CA GLU A 79 -1.36 6.80 2.55
C GLU A 79 -1.54 7.80 3.69
N PHE A 80 -1.82 7.30 4.90
CA PHE A 80 -2.03 8.10 6.08
C PHE A 80 -0.79 8.92 6.48
N PHE A 81 0.40 8.31 6.51
CA PHE A 81 1.62 9.01 6.94
C PHE A 81 2.41 9.67 5.81
N GLY A 82 2.08 9.44 4.55
CA GLY A 82 2.69 10.18 3.43
C GLY A 82 4.17 9.91 3.24
N TRP A 83 4.69 8.80 3.78
CA TRP A 83 6.13 8.56 3.84
C TRP A 83 6.72 8.06 2.53
N THR A 84 5.91 7.68 1.54
CA THR A 84 6.41 7.08 0.30
C THR A 84 7.11 8.11 -0.57
N ASP A 85 8.05 7.68 -1.41
CA ASP A 85 8.81 8.60 -2.25
C ASP A 85 7.90 9.41 -3.19
N GLN A 86 6.86 8.78 -3.73
CA GLN A 86 5.87 9.43 -4.60
C GLN A 86 5.04 10.48 -3.87
N GLN A 87 4.56 10.17 -2.66
CA GLN A 87 3.83 11.14 -1.85
C GLN A 87 4.72 12.30 -1.42
N ARG A 88 6.00 12.07 -1.13
CA ARG A 88 6.96 13.14 -0.83
C ARG A 88 7.30 13.98 -2.06
N ALA A 89 7.38 13.36 -3.24
CA ALA A 89 7.58 14.08 -4.50
C ALA A 89 6.37 14.96 -4.84
N GLN A 90 5.15 14.47 -4.59
CA GLN A 90 3.93 15.27 -4.71
C GLN A 90 3.87 16.37 -3.66
N ALA A 91 4.22 16.07 -2.41
CA ALA A 91 4.33 17.06 -1.32
C ALA A 91 5.22 18.25 -1.71
N ALA A 92 6.34 17.97 -2.37
CA ALA A 92 7.28 19.00 -2.80
C ALA A 92 6.67 19.94 -3.85
N LYS A 93 5.68 19.48 -4.63
CA LYS A 93 4.94 20.28 -5.59
C LYS A 93 3.80 21.07 -4.94
N GLU A 94 3.11 20.50 -3.95
CA GLU A 94 1.94 21.09 -3.29
C GLU A 94 2.27 22.06 -2.12
N GLY A 95 3.54 22.12 -1.70
CA GLY A 95 4.04 23.14 -0.76
C GLY A 95 3.96 22.76 0.72
N TRP A 96 4.05 23.77 1.60
CA TRP A 96 4.24 23.57 3.05
C TRP A 96 3.03 22.92 3.76
N GLY A 97 1.81 23.14 3.27
CA GLY A 97 0.60 22.59 3.87
C GLY A 97 0.60 21.06 3.91
N TYR A 98 1.05 20.44 2.82
CA TYR A 98 1.15 18.99 2.72
C TYR A 98 2.15 18.44 3.76
N ARG A 99 3.33 19.07 3.91
CA ARG A 99 4.33 18.67 4.90
C ARG A 99 3.81 18.77 6.33
N LEU A 100 3.15 19.88 6.66
CA LEU A 100 2.56 20.09 8.00
C LEU A 100 1.52 19.03 8.34
N LEU A 101 0.68 18.63 7.37
CA LEU A 101 -0.35 17.62 7.58
C LEU A 101 0.24 16.26 7.99
N PHE A 102 1.25 15.76 7.27
CA PHE A 102 1.87 14.47 7.60
C PHE A 102 2.71 14.54 8.87
N THR A 103 3.42 15.64 9.10
CA THR A 103 4.12 15.87 10.37
C THR A 103 3.14 15.89 11.54
N GLY A 104 2.00 16.58 11.40
CA GLY A 104 0.96 16.61 12.41
C GLY A 104 0.38 15.22 12.70
N ARG A 105 0.11 14.42 11.66
CA ARG A 105 -0.33 13.02 11.82
C ARG A 105 0.69 12.17 12.58
N LEU A 106 1.98 12.30 12.26
CA LEU A 106 3.06 11.57 12.94
C LEU A 106 3.18 11.98 14.42
N VAL A 107 3.21 13.29 14.70
CA VAL A 107 3.28 13.80 16.07
C VAL A 107 2.06 13.34 16.87
N GLY A 108 0.86 13.44 16.31
CA GLY A 108 -0.36 12.97 16.97
C GLY A 108 -0.33 11.47 17.28
N ALA A 109 0.20 10.64 16.37
CA ALA A 109 0.36 9.21 16.61
C ALA A 109 1.34 8.90 17.76
N ILE A 110 2.44 9.64 17.84
CA ILE A 110 3.42 9.52 18.93
C ILE A 110 2.78 9.89 20.27
N VAL A 111 2.14 11.06 20.34
CA VAL A 111 1.46 11.54 21.56
C VAL A 111 0.39 10.55 22.03
N LEU A 112 -0.38 9.99 21.10
CA LEU A 112 -1.38 8.99 21.42
C LEU A 112 -0.76 7.70 21.96
N ALA A 113 0.32 7.22 21.35
CA ALA A 113 1.03 6.03 21.82
C ALA A 113 1.59 6.22 23.23
N ASP A 114 2.18 7.39 23.53
CA ASP A 114 2.68 7.73 24.86
C ASP A 114 1.56 7.80 25.89
N ALA A 115 0.44 8.44 25.55
CA ALA A 115 -0.73 8.52 26.43
C ALA A 115 -1.31 7.13 26.75
N LEU A 116 -1.39 6.25 25.75
CA LEU A 116 -1.82 4.86 25.94
C LEU A 116 -0.84 4.07 26.80
N PHE A 117 0.46 4.26 26.61
CA PHE A 117 1.50 3.61 27.41
C PHE A 117 1.45 4.03 28.88
N VAL A 118 1.37 5.34 29.15
CA VAL A 118 1.22 5.88 30.51
C VAL A 118 -0.10 5.43 31.14
N GLY A 119 -1.20 5.48 30.38
CA GLY A 119 -2.51 4.98 30.82
C GLY A 119 -2.46 3.51 31.21
N ALA A 120 -1.84 2.65 30.40
CA ALA A 120 -1.71 1.22 30.69
C ALA A 120 -0.93 0.95 31.99
N GLN A 121 0.11 1.73 32.28
CA GLN A 121 0.85 1.62 33.54
C GLN A 121 -0.01 1.94 34.76
N SER A 122 -0.95 2.89 34.63
CA SER A 122 -1.84 3.30 35.72
C SER A 122 -2.95 2.29 36.04
N ILE A 123 -3.26 1.36 35.13
CA ILE A 123 -4.30 0.33 35.30
C ILE A 123 -3.90 -0.72 36.35
N GLY A 124 -2.61 -1.10 36.41
CA GLY A 124 -2.12 -2.12 37.35
C GLY A 124 -2.41 -1.76 38.82
N PRO A 125 -1.98 -0.58 39.30
CA PRO A 125 -2.32 -0.09 40.63
C PRO A 125 -3.82 0.05 40.89
N LEU A 126 -4.59 0.44 39.86
CA LEU A 126 -6.05 0.60 39.98
C LEU A 126 -6.75 -0.76 40.17
N LEU A 127 -6.31 -1.81 39.48
CA LEU A 127 -6.84 -3.16 39.62
C LEU A 127 -6.52 -3.77 41.00
N GLN A 128 -5.37 -3.44 41.58
CA GLN A 128 -5.01 -3.87 42.94
C GLN A 128 -5.91 -3.23 44.01
N GLN A 129 -6.39 -1.99 43.80
CA GLN A 129 -7.36 -1.33 44.69
C GLN A 129 -8.78 -1.89 44.57
N LEU A 130 -9.10 -2.57 43.46
CA LEU A 130 -10.42 -3.15 43.18
C LEU A 130 -10.53 -4.63 43.58
N GLN A 131 -9.44 -5.28 44.01
CA GLN A 131 -9.52 -6.61 44.60
C GLN A 131 -10.08 -6.50 46.03
N PRO A 132 -11.26 -7.09 46.33
CA PRO A 132 -11.73 -7.18 47.70
C PRO A 132 -10.80 -8.10 48.50
N HIS A 133 -10.55 -7.72 49.76
CA HIS A 133 -9.81 -8.51 50.74
C HIS A 133 -10.44 -9.89 50.99
#